data_AF-A0A7C7L760-F1
#
_entry.id   AF-A0A7C7L760-F1
#
_cell.length_a   1.000
_cell.length_b   1.000
_cell.length_c   1.000
_cell.angle_alpha   90.00
_cell.angle_beta   90.00
_cell.angle_gamma   90.00
#
_symmetry.space_group_name_H-M   'P 1'
#
loop_
_entity.id
_entity.type
_entity.pdbx_description
1 polymer ?
#
loop_
_entity_poly.entity_id
_entity_poly.type
_entity_poly.pdbx_seq_one_letter_code
_entity_poly.pdbx_strand_id
1 'polypeptide(L)' 'MADYPEPARPLAELKPKHDFFIGIDSDGCAFDTMEIKHKECFIPNTIKHWGLQPVSKYAREAAEFVNLYSRWRGINRWPA' A
#
# COMPACT_ATOMS: atom_id res chain seq x y z
N MET A 1 29.89 -6.82 -10.31
CA MET A 1 29.26 -6.64 -8.99
C MET A 1 28.01 -5.81 -9.23
N ALA A 2 26.85 -6.24 -8.72
CA ALA A 2 25.63 -5.45 -8.87
C ALA A 2 25.80 -4.16 -8.06
N ASP A 3 25.58 -3.01 -8.70
CA ASP A 3 25.62 -1.72 -8.03
C ASP A 3 24.29 -1.50 -7.33
N TYR A 4 24.28 -1.51 -6.00
CA TYR A 4 23.07 -1.32 -5.20
C TYR A 4 22.92 0.17 -4.84
N PRO A 5 21.71 0.74 -4.96
CA PRO A 5 21.48 2.13 -4.55
C PRO A 5 21.74 2.29 -3.03
N GLU A 6 22.25 3.45 -2.61
CA GLU A 6 22.63 3.73 -1.21
C GLU A 6 21.59 3.27 -0.16
N PRO A 7 20.28 3.51 -0.33
CA PRO A 7 19.28 3.07 0.64
C PRO A 7 19.15 1.54 0.77
N ALA A 8 19.55 0.78 -0.25
CA ALA A 8 19.47 -0.68 -0.27
C ALA A 8 20.75 -1.35 0.26
N ARG A 9 21.87 -0.61 0.37
CA ARG A 9 23.17 -1.16 0.78
C ARG A 9 23.15 -1.87 2.14
N PRO A 10 22.46 -1.36 3.20
CA PRO A 10 22.39 -2.04 4.48
C PRO A 10 21.77 -3.45 4.40
N LEU A 11 20.79 -3.64 3.49
CA LEU A 11 20.17 -4.94 3.27
C LEU A 11 21.04 -5.84 2.39
N ALA A 12 21.68 -5.28 1.36
CA ALA A 12 22.57 -6.03 0.45
C ALA A 12 23.81 -6.58 1.16
N GLU A 13 24.33 -5.87 2.16
CA GLU A 13 25.51 -6.26 2.94
C GLU A 13 25.17 -7.00 4.24
N LEU A 14 23.88 -7.22 4.52
CA LEU A 14 23.41 -7.88 5.74
C LEU A 14 23.94 -9.31 5.83
N LYS A 15 24.81 -9.57 6.81
CA LYS A 15 25.27 -10.93 7.13
C LYS A 15 24.23 -11.64 8.01
N PRO A 16 23.70 -12.82 7.62
CA PRO A 16 22.77 -13.58 8.44
C PRO A 16 23.36 -13.90 9.82
N LYS A 17 22.58 -13.67 10.88
CA LYS A 17 22.98 -13.98 12.28
C LYS A 17 22.17 -15.13 12.89
N HIS A 18 21.11 -15.56 12.21
CA HIS A 18 20.16 -16.57 12.67
C HIS A 18 19.79 -17.47 11.48
N ASP A 19 19.29 -18.66 11.78
CA ASP A 19 18.90 -19.67 10.76
C ASP A 19 17.62 -19.29 9.99
N PHE A 20 16.93 -18.23 10.42
CA PHE A 20 15.70 -17.75 9.81
C PHE A 20 15.66 -16.23 9.73
N PHE A 21 14.91 -15.73 8.74
CA PHE A 21 14.65 -14.31 8.51
C PHE A 21 13.17 -14.01 8.78
N ILE A 22 12.90 -12.94 9.53
CA ILE A 22 11.55 -12.42 9.74
C ILE A 22 11.44 -11.11 8.97
N GLY A 23 10.65 -11.13 7.90
CA GLY A 23 10.25 -9.93 7.19
C GLY A 23 8.92 -9.42 7.73
N ILE A 24 8.86 -8.14 8.08
CA ILE A 24 7.61 -7.45 8.42
C ILE A 24 7.25 -6.56 7.24
N ASP A 25 6.05 -6.73 6.71
CA ASP A 25 5.54 -5.83 5.68
C ASP A 25 5.36 -4.43 6.26
N SER A 26 5.84 -3.41 5.55
CA SER A 26 5.92 -2.06 6.10
C SER A 26 4.57 -1.33 6.00
N ASP A 27 3.91 -1.42 4.85
CA ASP A 27 2.71 -0.65 4.52
C ASP A 27 1.45 -1.31 5.11
N GLY A 28 0.88 -0.72 6.17
CA GLY A 28 -0.33 -1.22 6.81
C GLY A 28 -0.12 -2.39 7.77
N CYS A 29 1.12 -2.82 8.01
CA CYS A 29 1.46 -3.78 9.05
C CYS A 29 2.45 -3.19 10.06
N ALA A 30 3.65 -2.74 9.64
CA ALA A 30 4.58 -2.06 10.52
C ALA A 30 4.25 -0.57 10.74
N PHE A 31 3.70 0.10 9.72
CA PHE A 31 3.36 1.52 9.76
C PHE A 31 1.91 1.77 9.40
N ASP A 32 1.26 2.66 10.15
CA ASP A 32 -0.08 3.16 9.84
C ASP A 32 -0.03 4.20 8.71
N THR A 33 0.23 3.72 7.50
CA THR A 33 0.42 4.54 6.29
C THR A 33 -0.68 4.31 5.26
N MET A 34 -1.52 3.29 5.45
CA MET A 34 -2.55 2.92 4.50
C MET A 34 -3.65 3.98 4.38
N GLU A 35 -4.03 4.61 5.49
CA GLU A 35 -5.11 5.60 5.47
C GLU A 35 -4.74 6.82 4.62
N ILE A 36 -3.59 7.45 4.91
CA ILE A 36 -3.10 8.61 4.16
C ILE A 36 -2.83 8.24 2.69
N LYS A 37 -2.21 7.09 2.42
CA LYS A 37 -1.92 6.62 1.06
C LYS A 37 -3.19 6.46 0.22
N HIS A 38 -4.25 5.89 0.79
CA HIS A 38 -5.52 5.77 0.08
C HIS A 38 -6.22 7.12 -0.09
N LYS A 39 -6.35 7.91 0.98
CA LYS A 39 -7.12 9.17 0.97
C LYS A 39 -6.47 10.28 0.15
N GLU A 40 -5.14 10.38 0.18
CA GLU A 40 -4.40 11.47 -0.46
C GLU A 40 -3.78 11.08 -1.79
N CYS A 41 -3.36 9.82 -1.97
CA CYS A 41 -2.66 9.41 -3.19
C CYS A 41 -3.54 8.61 -4.15
N PHE A 42 -4.31 7.64 -3.67
CA PHE A 42 -5.00 6.71 -4.57
C PHE A 42 -6.39 7.21 -5.00
N ILE A 43 -7.25 7.50 -4.04
CA ILE A 43 -8.63 7.91 -4.32
C ILE A 43 -8.69 9.18 -5.19
N PRO A 44 -7.87 10.23 -4.95
CA PRO A 44 -7.88 11.42 -5.80
C PRO A 44 -7.47 11.12 -7.24
N ASN A 45 -6.49 10.23 -7.44
CA ASN A 45 -6.07 9.82 -8.77
C ASN A 45 -7.15 8.99 -9.48
N THR A 46 -7.82 8.06 -8.78
CA THR A 46 -8.97 7.33 -9.35
C THR A 46 -10.04 8.30 -9.83
N ILE A 47 -10.45 9.26 -8.98
CA ILE A 47 -11.48 10.25 -9.32
C ILE A 47 -11.08 11.09 -10.53
N LYS A 48 -9.84 11.59 -10.54
CA LYS A 48 -9.29 12.41 -11.62
C LYS A 48 -9.29 11.67 -12.95
N HIS A 49 -8.69 10.48 -12.98
CA HIS A 49 -8.44 9.76 -14.23
C HIS A 49 -9.69 9.08 -14.80
N TRP A 50 -10.71 8.84 -13.97
CA TRP A 50 -11.96 8.19 -14.38
C TRP A 50 -13.11 9.20 -14.53
N GLY A 51 -12.84 10.51 -14.38
CA GLY A 51 -13.86 11.55 -14.56
C GLY A 51 -14.97 11.52 -13.51
N LEU A 52 -14.70 11.00 -12.31
CA LEU A 52 -15.72 10.79 -11.27
C LEU A 52 -15.98 12.03 -10.41
N GLN A 53 -15.49 13.20 -10.82
CA GLN A 53 -15.62 14.43 -10.03
C GLN A 53 -17.08 14.74 -9.61
N PRO A 54 -18.11 14.59 -10.50
CA PRO A 54 -19.51 14.82 -10.13
C PRO A 54 -20.04 13.92 -9.01
N VAL A 55 -19.45 12.74 -8.83
CA VAL A 55 -19.81 11.75 -7.80
C VAL A 55 -18.68 11.53 -6.79
N SER A 56 -17.76 12.49 -6.69
CA SER A 56 -16.51 12.34 -5.91
C SER A 56 -16.75 12.00 -4.45
N LYS A 57 -17.83 12.49 -3.83
CA LYS A 57 -18.24 12.09 -2.48
C LYS A 57 -18.42 10.58 -2.37
N TYR A 58 -19.28 10.01 -3.22
CA TYR A 58 -19.59 8.58 -3.18
C TYR A 58 -18.42 7.72 -3.66
N ALA A 59 -17.63 8.21 -4.62
CA ALA A 59 -16.41 7.53 -5.05
C ALA A 59 -15.39 7.40 -3.90
N ARG A 60 -15.25 8.43 -3.05
CA ARG A 60 -14.41 8.39 -1.84
C ARG A 60 -14.95 7.38 -0.85
N GLU A 61 -16.23 7.49 -0.48
CA GLU A 61 -16.87 6.59 0.50
C GLU A 61 -16.74 5.12 0.08
N ALA A 62 -17.03 4.80 -1.20
CA ALA A 62 -16.91 3.46 -1.73
C ALA A 62 -15.46 2.97 -1.69
N ALA A 63 -14.50 3.80 -2.10
CA ALA A 63 -13.09 3.41 -2.13
C ALA A 63 -12.51 3.22 -0.72
N GLU A 64 -12.90 4.05 0.25
CA GLU A 64 -12.52 3.87 1.66
C GLU A 64 -13.12 2.60 2.25
N PHE A 65 -14.41 2.33 1.99
CA PHE A 65 -15.03 1.09 2.45
C PHE A 65 -14.32 -0.14 1.85
N VAL A 66 -14.18 -0.19 0.53
CA VAL A 66 -13.61 -1.36 -0.17
C VAL A 66 -12.15 -1.60 0.22
N ASN A 67 -11.35 -0.53 0.39
CA ASN A 67 -9.91 -0.65 0.52
C ASN A 67 -9.35 -0.41 1.94
N LEU A 68 -10.11 0.21 2.85
CA LEU A 68 -9.64 0.51 4.21
C LEU A 68 -10.49 -0.17 5.28
N TYR A 69 -11.82 -0.05 5.21
CA TYR A 69 -12.68 -0.31 6.37
C TYR A 69 -13.59 -1.54 6.27
N SER A 70 -13.71 -2.16 5.08
CA SER A 70 -14.50 -3.37 4.95
C SER A 70 -13.79 -4.58 5.57
N ARG A 71 -14.59 -5.51 6.10
CA ARG A 71 -14.11 -6.80 6.62
C ARG A 71 -13.39 -7.64 5.55
N TRP A 72 -13.74 -7.43 4.28
CA TRP A 72 -13.24 -8.18 3.13
C TRP A 72 -12.12 -7.44 2.37
N ARG A 73 -11.57 -6.37 2.96
CA ARG A 73 -10.44 -5.62 2.45
C ARG A 73 -9.28 -6.57 2.11
N GLY A 74 -8.76 -6.45 0.89
CA GLY A 74 -7.67 -7.28 0.37
C GLY A 74 -8.12 -8.41 -0.56
N ILE A 75 -9.37 -8.88 -0.46
CA ILE A 75 -9.91 -9.88 -1.40
C ILE A 75 -10.15 -9.26 -2.78
N ASN A 76 -10.53 -7.98 -2.85
CA ASN A 76 -10.73 -7.27 -4.12
C ASN A 76 -9.45 -7.09 -4.97
N ARG A 77 -8.26 -7.47 -4.46
CA ARG A 77 -6.99 -7.42 -5.20
C ARG A 77 -6.68 -8.69 -5.98
N TRP A 78 -7.37 -9.79 -5.69
CA TRP A 78 -7.18 -11.08 -6.37
C TRP A 78 -8.55 -11.55 -6.87
N PRO A 79 -8.66 -12.12 -8.08
CA PRO A 79 -9.94 -12.67 -8.51
C PRO A 79 -10.37 -13.76 -7.51
N ALA A 80 -11.51 -13.50 -6.85
CA ALA A 80 -12.34 -14.53 -6.24
C ALA A 80 -13.15 -15.24 -7.34
#